data_AF-A0A6B1D8F6-F1
#
_entry.id   AF-A0A6B1D8F6-F1
#
_cell.length_a   1.000
_cell.length_b   1.000
_cell.length_c   1.000
_cell.angle_alpha   90.00
_cell.angle_beta   90.00
_cell.angle_gamma   90.00
#
_symmetry.space_group_name_H-M   'P 1'
#
loop_
_entity.id
_entity.type
_entity.pdbx_description
1 polymer ?
#
loop_
_entity_poly.entity_id
_entity_poly.type
_entity_poly.pdbx_seq_one_letter_code
_entity_poly.pdbx_strand_id
1 'polypeptide(L)'
;MPKKATKDRKRLLVNLEQVNEELGHLRNMMQGEVDVELDEGDTEIVEREKTAALITVLERRQQDIEHALRVIELGQYGICERCGGQIQKERLEVKPDATLCMSCQREVESINRRNRAPRTAPARW
;
A
#
# COMPACT_ATOMS: atom_id res chain seq x y z
N MET A 1 6.53 2.50 27.22
CA MET A 1 6.12 2.90 25.85
C MET A 1 5.17 4.09 25.92
N PRO A 2 5.25 5.07 25.01
CA PRO A 2 4.36 6.24 25.02
C PRO A 2 2.90 5.85 24.72
N LYS A 3 1.93 6.47 25.42
CA LYS A 3 0.49 6.18 25.28
C LYS A 3 -0.06 6.36 23.85
N LYS A 4 0.60 7.15 23.00
CA LYS A 4 0.17 7.36 21.60
C LYS A 4 0.48 6.16 20.72
N ALA A 5 1.67 5.57 20.87
CA ALA A 5 2.07 4.37 20.13
C ALA A 5 1.13 3.18 20.40
N THR A 6 0.57 3.07 21.62
CA THR A 6 -0.39 2.01 21.93
C THR A 6 -1.76 2.22 21.28
N LYS A 7 -2.22 3.48 21.13
CA LYS A 7 -3.44 3.82 20.37
C LYS A 7 -3.26 3.51 18.88
N ASP A 8 -2.16 3.95 18.29
CA ASP A 8 -1.88 3.73 16.87
C ASP A 8 -1.66 2.25 16.57
N ARG A 9 -1.01 1.50 17.46
CA ARG A 9 -0.92 0.03 17.36
C ARG A 9 -2.31 -0.62 17.26
N LYS A 10 -3.26 -0.24 18.10
CA LYS A 10 -4.63 -0.78 18.04
C LYS A 10 -5.31 -0.45 16.71
N ARG A 11 -5.15 0.78 16.20
CA ARG A 11 -5.68 1.18 14.89
C ARG A 11 -5.06 0.36 13.76
N LEU A 12 -3.75 0.15 13.79
CA LEU A 12 -3.03 -0.65 12.80
C LEU A 12 -3.48 -2.12 12.81
N LEU A 13 -3.73 -2.72 13.98
CA LEU A 13 -4.24 -4.09 14.07
C LEU A 13 -5.62 -4.25 13.44
N VAL A 14 -6.55 -3.31 13.71
CA VAL A 14 -7.88 -3.31 13.08
C VAL A 14 -7.76 -3.12 11.57
N ASN A 15 -6.89 -2.20 11.12
CA ASN A 15 -6.66 -2.00 9.69
C ASN A 15 -6.05 -3.25 9.02
N LEU A 16 -5.15 -3.97 9.70
CA LEU A 16 -4.53 -5.19 9.19
C LEU A 16 -5.58 -6.29 8.98
N GLU A 17 -6.47 -6.46 9.95
CA GLU A 17 -7.58 -7.42 9.86
C GLU A 17 -8.48 -7.11 8.66
N GLN A 18 -8.89 -5.84 8.50
CA GLN A 18 -9.70 -5.40 7.35
C GLN A 18 -9.02 -5.66 6.00
N VAL A 19 -7.73 -5.32 5.89
CA VAL A 19 -6.97 -5.54 4.64
C VAL A 19 -6.83 -7.04 4.34
N ASN A 20 -6.65 -7.88 5.35
CA ASN A 20 -6.56 -9.33 5.18
C ASN A 20 -7.88 -9.95 4.72
N GLU A 21 -9.00 -9.51 5.29
CA GLU A 21 -10.34 -9.93 4.85
C GLU A 21 -10.60 -9.53 3.39
N GLU A 22 -10.29 -8.28 3.03
CA GLU A 22 -10.46 -7.78 1.66
C GLU A 22 -9.58 -8.54 0.65
N LEU A 23 -8.32 -8.79 1.01
CA LEU A 23 -7.41 -9.62 0.20
C LEU A 23 -7.93 -11.05 0.05
N GLY A 24 -8.45 -11.66 1.11
CA GLY A 24 -9.06 -12.99 1.06
C GLY A 24 -10.23 -13.03 0.09
N HIS A 25 -11.12 -12.05 0.16
CA HIS A 25 -12.26 -11.92 -0.76
C HIS A 25 -11.82 -11.78 -2.23
N LEU A 26 -10.88 -10.87 -2.51
CA LEU A 26 -10.40 -10.63 -3.88
C LEU A 26 -9.67 -11.85 -4.47
N ARG A 27 -8.87 -12.55 -3.66
CA ARG A 27 -8.19 -13.79 -4.08
C ARG A 27 -9.18 -14.90 -4.38
N ASN A 28 -10.24 -15.05 -3.58
CA ASN A 28 -11.28 -16.04 -3.84
C ASN A 28 -12.03 -15.75 -5.15
N MET A 29 -12.35 -14.48 -5.43
CA MET A 29 -12.96 -14.10 -6.72
C MET A 29 -12.05 -14.44 -7.91
N MET A 30 -10.74 -14.29 -7.77
CA MET A 30 -9.76 -14.66 -8.80
C MET A 30 -9.63 -16.17 -9.02
N GLN A 31 -9.87 -16.99 -8.00
CA GLN A 31 -9.74 -18.46 -8.03
C GLN A 31 -10.97 -19.18 -8.59
N GLY A 32 -12.11 -18.50 -8.73
CA GLY A 32 -13.30 -19.09 -9.35
C GLY A 32 -13.03 -19.54 -10.79
N GLU A 33 -13.49 -20.74 -11.15
CA GLU A 33 -13.34 -21.28 -12.50
C GLU A 33 -13.99 -20.36 -13.54
N VAL A 34 -13.29 -20.21 -14.66
CA VAL A 34 -13.62 -19.32 -15.76
C VAL A 34 -14.01 -20.20 -16.91
N ASP A 35 -15.27 -20.60 -16.95
CA ASP A 35 -15.79 -21.53 -17.95
C ASP A 35 -16.18 -20.79 -19.24
N VAL A 36 -15.27 -19.96 -19.75
CA VAL A 36 -15.50 -19.11 -20.93
C VAL A 36 -14.37 -19.28 -21.95
N GLU A 37 -14.76 -19.59 -23.20
CA GLU A 37 -13.95 -19.26 -24.38
C GLU A 37 -13.81 -17.73 -24.42
N LEU A 38 -12.71 -17.22 -23.88
CA LEU A 38 -12.43 -15.79 -23.85
C LEU A 38 -11.93 -15.33 -25.23
N ASP A 39 -12.62 -14.38 -25.85
CA ASP A 39 -12.14 -13.67 -27.05
C ASP A 39 -11.29 -12.46 -26.66
N GLU A 40 -10.40 -12.01 -27.56
CA GLU A 40 -9.58 -10.81 -27.36
C GLU A 40 -10.48 -9.55 -27.34
N GLY A 41 -10.95 -9.16 -26.16
CA GLY A 41 -11.84 -8.01 -25.96
C GLY A 41 -12.86 -8.16 -24.85
N ASP A 42 -12.94 -9.35 -24.24
CA ASP A 42 -13.92 -9.61 -23.20
C ASP A 42 -13.68 -8.74 -21.97
N THR A 43 -14.78 -8.11 -21.52
CA THR A 43 -14.80 -7.24 -20.34
C THR A 43 -14.31 -7.97 -19.09
N GLU A 44 -14.44 -9.30 -19.06
CA GLU A 44 -13.99 -10.16 -17.98
C GLU A 44 -12.45 -10.17 -17.80
N ILE A 45 -11.68 -10.12 -18.89
CA ILE A 45 -10.20 -10.01 -18.81
C ILE A 45 -9.83 -8.68 -18.14
N VAL A 46 -10.47 -7.59 -18.58
CA VAL A 46 -10.23 -6.24 -18.02
C VAL A 46 -10.59 -6.18 -16.53
N GLU A 47 -11.70 -6.78 -16.11
CA GLU A 47 -12.08 -6.83 -14.70
C GLU A 47 -11.12 -7.69 -13.86
N ARG A 48 -10.59 -8.79 -14.42
CA ARG A 48 -9.52 -9.57 -13.77
C ARG A 48 -8.23 -8.79 -13.61
N GLU A 49 -7.79 -8.06 -14.63
CA GLU A 49 -6.61 -7.20 -14.55
C GLU A 49 -6.76 -6.12 -13.48
N LYS A 50 -7.94 -5.47 -13.40
CA LYS A 50 -8.25 -4.50 -12.34
C LYS A 50 -8.20 -5.14 -10.96
N THR A 51 -8.77 -6.33 -10.81
CA THR A 51 -8.78 -7.09 -9.55
C THR A 51 -7.35 -7.44 -9.12
N ALA A 52 -6.51 -7.92 -10.04
CA ALA A 52 -5.10 -8.21 -9.79
C ALA A 52 -4.32 -6.95 -9.38
N ALA A 53 -4.57 -5.81 -10.02
CA ALA A 53 -3.96 -4.55 -9.65
C ALA A 53 -4.37 -4.10 -8.24
N LEU A 54 -5.64 -4.27 -7.87
CA LEU A 54 -6.15 -3.97 -6.53
C LEU A 54 -5.50 -4.86 -5.46
N ILE A 55 -5.40 -6.17 -5.71
CA ILE A 55 -4.70 -7.13 -4.83
C ILE A 55 -3.27 -6.64 -4.57
N THR A 56 -2.53 -6.30 -5.63
CA THR A 56 -1.14 -5.80 -5.51
C THR A 56 -1.05 -4.56 -4.62
N VAL A 57 -2.00 -3.64 -4.72
CA VAL A 57 -2.06 -2.42 -3.88
C VAL A 57 -2.32 -2.77 -2.42
N LEU A 58 -3.26 -3.68 -2.15
CA LEU A 58 -3.62 -4.10 -0.81
C LEU A 58 -2.52 -4.93 -0.13
N GLU A 59 -1.83 -5.80 -0.87
CA GLU A 59 -0.65 -6.54 -0.36
C GLU A 59 0.46 -5.59 0.08
N ARG A 60 0.73 -4.55 -0.73
CA ARG A 60 1.70 -3.52 -0.32
C ARG A 60 1.25 -2.79 0.94
N ARG A 61 -0.05 -2.50 1.06
CA ARG A 61 -0.59 -1.86 2.26
C ARG A 61 -0.53 -2.78 3.48
N GLN A 62 -0.77 -4.08 3.32
CA GLN A 62 -0.60 -5.09 4.36
C GLN A 62 0.85 -5.06 4.88
N GLN A 63 1.83 -5.11 3.96
CA GLN A 63 3.25 -5.05 4.30
C GLN A 63 3.63 -3.76 5.04
N ASP A 64 3.13 -2.60 4.59
CA ASP A 64 3.36 -1.31 5.25
C ASP A 64 2.82 -1.32 6.70
N ILE A 65 1.63 -1.90 6.93
CA ILE A 65 1.01 -2.00 8.26
C ILE A 65 1.80 -2.96 9.17
N GLU A 66 2.12 -4.16 8.68
CA GLU A 66 2.93 -5.15 9.42
C GLU A 66 4.28 -4.57 9.81
N HIS A 67 4.90 -3.83 8.90
CA HIS A 67 6.15 -3.15 9.16
C HIS A 67 6.02 -2.07 10.24
N ALA A 68 4.99 -1.22 10.16
CA ALA A 68 4.73 -0.23 11.19
C ALA A 68 4.50 -0.86 12.58
N LEU A 69 3.82 -2.00 12.64
CA LEU A 69 3.64 -2.77 13.88
C LEU A 69 4.98 -3.24 14.45
N ARG A 70 5.89 -3.78 13.61
CA ARG A 70 7.24 -4.17 14.03
C ARG A 70 8.04 -2.97 14.55
N VAL A 71 7.97 -1.82 13.87
CA VAL A 71 8.65 -0.59 14.29
C VAL A 71 8.15 -0.10 15.66
N ILE A 72 6.85 -0.27 15.94
CA ILE A 72 6.29 0.01 17.27
C ILE A 72 6.87 -0.93 18.33
N GLU A 73 6.97 -2.22 18.03
CA GLU A 73 7.54 -3.23 18.95
C GLU A 73 9.02 -2.96 19.26
N LEU A 74 9.79 -2.52 18.26
CA LEU A 74 11.18 -2.11 18.41
C LEU A 74 11.35 -0.74 19.10
N GLY A 75 10.26 -0.02 19.39
CA GLY A 75 10.29 1.29 20.02
C GLY A 75 10.77 2.43 19.12
N GLN A 76 10.83 2.22 17.80
CA GLN A 76 11.28 3.18 16.80
C GLN A 76 10.14 3.97 16.14
N TYR A 77 8.92 3.84 16.65
CA TYR A 77 7.74 4.48 16.09
C TYR A 77 7.84 6.01 16.06
N GLY A 78 7.55 6.58 14.90
CA GLY A 78 7.64 8.02 14.65
C GLY A 78 9.03 8.52 14.29
N ILE A 79 9.97 7.63 13.95
CA ILE A 79 11.28 7.97 13.40
C ILE A 79 11.28 7.64 11.90
N CYS A 80 11.73 8.59 11.09
CA CYS A 80 11.85 8.42 9.64
C CYS A 80 13.01 7.46 9.33
N GLU A 81 12.72 6.39 8.60
CA GLU A 81 13.73 5.36 8.27
C GLU A 81 14.84 5.86 7.36
N ARG A 82 14.54 6.86 6.51
CA ARG A 82 15.51 7.40 5.56
C ARG A 82 16.48 8.42 6.15
N CYS A 83 16.01 9.33 6.99
CA CYS A 83 16.85 10.43 7.52
C CYS A 83 17.05 10.38 9.04
N GLY A 84 16.42 9.45 9.76
CA GLY A 84 16.46 9.37 11.23
C GLY A 84 15.71 10.49 11.96
N GLY A 85 15.12 11.45 11.25
CA GLY A 85 14.37 12.55 11.84
C GLY A 85 12.98 12.13 12.34
N GLN A 86 12.35 12.97 13.16
CA GLN A 86 11.00 12.70 13.66
C GLN A 86 9.93 12.85 12.56
N ILE A 87 8.97 11.92 12.54
CA ILE A 87 7.76 12.02 11.73
C ILE A 87 6.75 12.90 12.47
N GLN A 88 6.17 13.86 11.74
CA GLN A 88 5.16 14.76 12.30
C GLN A 88 3.98 13.99 12.91
N LYS A 89 3.53 14.43 14.08
CA LYS A 89 2.49 13.76 14.86
C LYS A 89 1.15 13.77 14.12
N GLU A 90 0.86 14.84 13.40
CA GLU A 90 -0.31 15.07 12.58
C GLU A 90 -0.34 14.06 11.42
N ARG A 91 0.84 13.75 10.84
CA ARG A 91 0.97 12.72 9.80
C ARG A 91 0.64 11.35 10.37
N LEU A 92 1.14 10.99 11.54
CA LEU A 92 0.86 9.69 12.17
C LEU A 92 -0.61 9.55 12.61
N GLU A 93 -1.28 10.66 12.91
CA GLU A 93 -2.71 10.66 13.21
C GLU A 93 -3.55 10.29 11.98
N VAL A 94 -3.20 10.85 10.82
CA VAL A 94 -3.87 10.55 9.54
C VAL A 94 -3.44 9.21 8.96
N LYS A 95 -2.13 8.95 8.96
CA LYS A 95 -1.48 7.77 8.38
C LYS A 95 -0.54 7.11 9.41
N PRO A 96 -1.04 6.22 10.28
CA PRO A 96 -0.25 5.60 11.35
C PRO A 96 0.81 4.62 10.83
N ASP A 97 0.67 4.13 9.60
CA ASP A 97 1.62 3.26 8.90
C ASP A 97 2.76 4.04 8.20
N ALA A 98 2.88 5.35 8.43
CA ALA A 98 3.92 6.16 7.79
C ALA A 98 5.33 5.86 8.35
N THR A 99 6.25 5.44 7.47
CA THR A 99 7.66 5.13 7.77
C THR A 99 8.64 6.26 7.45
N LEU A 100 8.21 7.23 6.63
CA LEU A 100 9.03 8.36 6.19
C LEU A 100 8.50 9.68 6.73
N CYS A 101 9.36 10.69 6.87
CA CYS A 101 8.93 12.08 7.07
C CYS A 101 8.42 12.69 5.75
N MET A 102 7.74 13.85 5.78
CA MET A 102 7.13 14.42 4.57
C MET A 102 8.16 14.81 3.50
N SER A 103 9.34 15.30 3.90
CA SER A 103 10.40 15.64 2.96
C SER A 103 10.93 14.39 2.25
N CYS A 104 11.26 13.33 2.99
CA CYS A 104 11.71 12.06 2.41
C CYS A 104 10.63 11.43 1.53
N GLN A 105 9.36 11.48 1.95
CA GLN A 105 8.24 10.98 1.16
C GLN A 105 8.14 11.69 -0.20
N ARG A 106 8.19 13.02 -0.22
CA ARG A 106 8.13 13.83 -1.45
C ARG A 106 9.28 13.50 -2.40
N GLU A 107 10.47 13.24 -1.86
CA GLU A 107 11.63 12.89 -2.67
C GLU A 107 11.49 11.51 -3.30
N VAL A 108 11.04 10.51 -2.55
CA VAL A 108 10.72 9.17 -3.08
C VAL A 108 9.65 9.25 -4.17
N GLU A 109 8.59 10.04 -3.97
CA GLU A 109 7.55 10.24 -4.97
C GLU A 109 8.08 10.94 -6.23
N SER A 110 8.98 11.91 -6.09
CA SER A 110 9.67 12.56 -7.22
C SER A 110 10.53 11.57 -8.01
N ILE A 111 11.30 10.71 -7.32
CA ILE A 111 12.08 9.65 -7.97
C ILE A 111 11.16 8.69 -8.71
N ASN A 112 10.08 8.22 -8.07
CA ASN A 112 9.12 7.32 -8.69
C ASN A 112 8.44 7.94 -9.91
N ARG A 113 8.08 9.23 -9.86
CA ARG A 113 7.53 9.96 -11.01
C ARG A 113 8.52 10.04 -12.16
N ARG A 114 9.80 10.29 -11.88
CA ARG A 114 10.87 10.31 -12.91
C ARG A 114 11.14 8.93 -13.50
N ASN A 115 11.05 7.88 -12.70
CA ASN A 115 11.28 6.49 -13.13
C ASN A 115 10.08 5.88 -13.87
N ARG A 116 8.90 6.51 -13.80
CA ARG A 116 7.75 6.07 -14.58
C ARG A 116 8.03 6.37 -16.05
N ALA A 117 8.18 5.31 -16.85
CA ALA A 117 8.36 5.43 -18.29
C ALA A 117 7.30 6.39 -18.88
N PRO A 118 7.69 7.32 -19.77
CA PRO A 118 6.72 8.15 -20.46
C PRO A 118 5.72 7.23 -21.15
N ARG A 119 4.41 7.45 -20.94
CA ARG A 119 3.38 6.83 -21.77
C ARG A 119 3.68 7.31 -23.18
N THR A 120 4.24 6.42 -24.00
CA THR A 120 4.75 6.71 -25.34
C THR A 120 3.85 7.71 -26.05
N ALA A 121 4.38 8.89 -26.36
CA ALA A 121 3.72 9.79 -27.30
C ALA A 121 3.58 9.02 -28.62
N PRO A 122 2.41 9.01 -29.28
CA PRO A 122 2.26 8.31 -30.54
C PRO A 122 3.30 8.85 -31.52
N ALA A 123 4.00 7.96 -32.21
CA ALA A 123 4.88 8.32 -33.30
C ALA A 123 4.07 9.16 -34.29
N ARG A 124 4.48 10.42 -34.49
CA ARG A 124 3.93 11.28 -35.54
C ARG A 124 4.52 10.76 -36.85
N TRP A 125 3.67 10.19 -37.69
CA TRP A 125 3.96 9.85 -39.08
C TRP A 125 3.60 11.05 -39.95
#